data_AF-A0A2H0WEZ4-F1
#
_entry.id   AF-A0A2H0WEZ4-F1
#
_cell.length_a   1.000
_cell.length_b   1.000
_cell.length_c   1.000
_cell.angle_alpha   90.00
_cell.angle_beta   90.00
_cell.angle_gamma   90.00
#
_symmetry.space_group_name_H-M   'P 1'
#
loop_
_entity.id
_entity.type
_entity.pdbx_description
1 polymer ?
#
loop_
_entity_poly.entity_id
_entity_poly.type
_entity_poly.pdbx_seq_one_letter_code
_entity_poly.pdbx_strand_id
1 'polypeptide(L)'
;MRKDHRHSTFQRPHPTPKRLRTTIRFDGINPADFSTYDFRFACEDCSHFDAEGSRCTLGYDPQWHRKSFQQKSYELSGRMALCRFLEID
;
A
#
# COMPACT_ATOMS: atom_id res chain seq x y z
N MET A 1 -27.23 -27.26 -48.17
CA MET A 1 -26.68 -27.78 -46.90
C MET A 1 -25.83 -26.68 -46.26
N ARG A 2 -26.35 -25.92 -45.30
CA ARG A 2 -25.61 -24.87 -44.56
C ARG A 2 -25.15 -25.47 -43.23
N LYS A 3 -23.85 -25.53 -42.97
CA LYS A 3 -23.29 -25.92 -41.67
C LYS A 3 -22.73 -24.65 -41.01
N ASP A 4 -23.53 -24.06 -40.14
CA ASP A 4 -23.12 -22.91 -39.32
C ASP A 4 -22.20 -23.40 -38.19
N HIS A 5 -20.90 -23.22 -38.36
CA HIS A 5 -19.90 -23.43 -37.31
C HIS A 5 -19.97 -22.28 -36.30
N ARG A 6 -20.55 -22.53 -35.11
CA ARG A 6 -20.52 -21.61 -33.98
C ARG A 6 -19.16 -21.71 -33.28
N HIS A 7 -18.28 -20.73 -33.47
CA HIS A 7 -17.11 -20.53 -32.62
C HIS A 7 -17.56 -20.00 -31.26
N SER A 8 -17.46 -20.83 -30.22
CA SER A 8 -17.66 -20.42 -28.83
C SER A 8 -16.36 -19.83 -28.29
N THR A 9 -16.29 -18.50 -28.17
CA THR A 9 -15.16 -17.79 -27.56
C THR A 9 -15.36 -17.74 -26.05
N PHE A 10 -14.80 -18.73 -25.35
CA PHE A 10 -14.74 -18.75 -23.90
C PHE A 10 -13.72 -17.69 -23.43
N GLN A 11 -14.17 -16.47 -23.19
CA GLN A 11 -13.32 -15.40 -22.65
C GLN A 11 -12.99 -15.72 -21.18
N ARG A 12 -11.70 -15.81 -20.85
CA ARG A 12 -11.25 -16.00 -19.47
C ARG A 12 -11.58 -14.74 -18.65
N PRO A 13 -12.11 -14.86 -17.43
CA PRO A 13 -12.41 -13.70 -16.61
C PRO A 13 -11.10 -12.93 -16.32
N HIS A 14 -11.10 -11.64 -16.61
CA HIS A 14 -9.99 -10.76 -16.23
C HIS A 14 -9.87 -10.72 -14.71
N PRO A 15 -8.65 -10.85 -14.14
CA PRO A 15 -8.46 -10.72 -12.71
C PRO A 15 -8.92 -9.33 -12.27
N THR A 16 -9.90 -9.28 -11.39
CA THR A 16 -10.40 -8.03 -10.82
C THR A 16 -9.27 -7.35 -10.04
N PRO A 17 -9.01 -6.05 -10.28
CA PRO A 17 -8.01 -5.33 -9.49
C PRO A 17 -8.43 -5.38 -8.03
N LYS A 18 -7.54 -5.87 -7.16
CA LYS A 18 -7.77 -5.90 -5.71
C LYS A 18 -8.12 -4.48 -5.28
N ARG A 19 -9.32 -4.30 -4.71
CA ARG A 19 -9.72 -3.00 -4.14
C ARG A 19 -8.70 -2.62 -3.07
N LEU A 20 -8.06 -1.47 -3.24
CA LEU A 20 -7.16 -0.92 -2.22
C LEU A 20 -7.98 -0.74 -0.94
N ARG A 21 -7.52 -1.36 0.15
CA ARG A 21 -8.19 -1.21 1.46
C ARG A 21 -7.87 0.18 1.99
N THR A 22 -8.90 1.01 2.14
CA THR A 22 -8.82 2.42 2.55
C THR A 22 -8.57 2.65 4.04
N THR A 23 -8.19 1.63 4.81
CA THR A 23 -8.01 1.80 6.25
C THR A 23 -6.61 2.31 6.57
N ILE A 24 -6.28 3.50 6.10
CA ILE A 24 -5.10 4.25 6.56
C ILE A 24 -5.54 5.06 7.76
N ARG A 25 -4.88 4.81 8.90
CA ARG A 25 -5.14 5.53 10.15
C ARG A 25 -3.90 6.35 10.50
N PHE A 26 -4.13 7.64 10.72
CA PHE A 26 -3.11 8.57 11.17
C PHE A 26 -3.01 8.51 12.70
N ASP A 27 -1.88 8.02 13.20
CA ASP A 27 -1.58 7.99 14.63
C ASP A 27 -0.86 9.25 15.04
N GLY A 28 -1.21 9.79 16.22
CA GLY A 28 -0.43 10.85 16.85
C GLY A 28 0.89 10.28 17.34
N ILE A 29 1.99 10.96 17.02
CA ILE A 29 3.32 10.59 17.48
C ILE A 29 3.84 11.69 18.41
N ASN A 30 4.44 11.31 19.53
CA ASN A 30 5.07 12.25 20.44
C ASN A 30 6.35 12.83 19.80
N PRO A 31 6.60 14.15 19.87
CA PRO A 31 7.85 14.75 19.38
C PRO A 31 9.13 14.14 19.92
N ALA A 32 9.12 13.69 21.18
CA ALA A 32 10.28 12.99 21.74
C ALA A 32 10.56 11.68 21.00
N ASP A 33 9.51 10.90 20.72
CA ASP A 33 9.60 9.65 19.97
C ASP A 33 9.99 9.93 18.51
N PHE A 34 9.44 10.98 17.89
CA PHE A 34 9.77 11.33 16.52
C PHE A 34 11.25 11.67 16.31
N SER A 35 11.86 12.31 17.30
CA SER A 35 13.27 12.72 17.25
C SER A 35 14.25 11.57 17.49
N THR A 36 13.79 10.51 18.18
CA THR A 36 14.64 9.43 18.68
C THR A 36 14.46 8.12 17.93
N TYR A 37 13.29 7.88 17.34
CA TYR A 37 12.96 6.64 16.68
C TYR A 37 13.33 6.67 15.20
N ASP A 38 14.10 5.68 14.76
CA ASP A 38 14.28 5.40 13.33
C ASP A 38 13.02 4.68 12.83
N PHE A 39 12.12 5.43 12.17
CA PHE A 39 10.84 4.92 11.69
C PHE A 39 11.00 3.93 10.54
N ARG A 40 11.34 2.67 10.86
CA ARG A 40 11.33 1.52 9.93
C ARG A 40 9.92 1.04 9.55
N PHE A 41 8.93 1.93 9.69
CA PHE A 41 7.54 1.66 9.35
C PHE A 41 7.17 2.24 7.98
N ALA A 42 8.16 2.76 7.25
CA ALA A 42 7.97 3.21 5.89
C ALA A 42 7.82 2.03 4.94
N CYS A 43 6.99 2.15 3.91
CA CYS A 43 6.87 1.13 2.87
C CYS A 43 8.22 0.86 2.20
N GLU A 44 9.09 1.86 2.07
CA GLU A 44 10.40 1.73 1.43
C GLU A 44 11.31 0.70 2.14
N ASP A 45 11.09 0.49 3.43
CA ASP A 45 11.85 -0.46 4.26
C ASP A 45 11.04 -1.74 4.59
N CYS A 46 9.85 -1.90 4.01
CA CYS A 46 8.94 -3.00 4.31
C CYS A 46 9.09 -4.15 3.31
N SER A 47 9.16 -5.39 3.80
CA SER A 47 9.22 -6.62 2.98
C SER A 47 8.03 -6.77 2.01
N HIS A 48 6.89 -6.16 2.33
CA HIS A 48 5.70 -6.20 1.48
C HIS A 48 5.67 -5.13 0.38
N PHE A 49 6.65 -4.25 0.31
CA PHE A 49 6.70 -3.23 -0.71
C PHE A 49 7.40 -3.73 -1.97
N ASP A 50 6.64 -3.74 -3.07
CA ASP A 50 7.15 -3.99 -4.41
C ASP A 50 7.66 -2.66 -4.99
N ALA A 51 8.97 -2.47 -4.95
CA ALA A 51 9.64 -1.26 -5.42
C ALA A 51 9.50 -1.07 -6.95
N GLU A 52 9.52 -2.16 -7.72
CA GLU A 52 9.36 -2.14 -9.18
C GLU A 52 7.94 -1.69 -9.55
N GLY A 53 6.93 -2.26 -8.88
CA GLY A 53 5.53 -1.92 -9.07
C GLY A 53 5.05 -0.68 -8.30
N SER A 54 5.89 -0.08 -7.46
CA SER A 54 5.52 0.99 -6.52
C SER A 54 4.23 0.70 -5.75
N ARG A 55 4.04 -0.55 -5.30
CA ARG A 55 2.79 -1.06 -4.70
C ARG A 55 3.03 -1.86 -3.43
N CYS A 56 2.07 -1.87 -2.51
CA CYS A 56 2.11 -2.74 -1.35
C CYS A 56 1.40 -4.06 -1.68
N THR A 57 2.07 -5.19 -1.48
CA THR A 57 1.53 -6.52 -1.75
C THR A 57 0.34 -6.88 -0.85
N LEU A 58 0.23 -6.23 0.32
CA LEU A 58 -0.93 -6.30 1.22
C LEU A 58 -2.16 -5.54 0.70
N GLY A 59 -2.01 -4.74 -0.37
CA GLY A 59 -3.10 -3.98 -0.98
C GLY A 59 -3.39 -2.62 -0.33
N TYR A 60 -2.41 -2.07 0.40
CA TYR A 60 -2.44 -0.68 0.86
C TYR A 60 -1.91 0.27 -0.21
N ASP A 61 -2.34 1.53 -0.16
CA ASP A 61 -1.73 2.59 -0.96
C ASP A 61 -0.40 3.00 -0.33
N PRO A 62 0.75 2.73 -0.99
CA PRO A 62 2.06 3.02 -0.41
C PRO A 62 2.31 4.51 -0.27
N GLN A 63 1.61 5.38 -1.01
CA GLN A 63 1.86 6.83 -0.99
C GLN A 63 1.80 7.39 0.43
N TRP A 64 0.89 6.89 1.25
CA TRP A 64 0.69 7.32 2.65
C TRP A 64 1.75 6.78 3.61
N HIS A 65 2.35 5.64 3.27
CA HIS A 65 3.34 4.95 4.09
C HIS A 65 4.77 5.23 3.64
N ARG A 66 5.01 6.07 2.63
CA ARG A 66 6.37 6.49 2.26
C ARG A 66 6.94 7.41 3.34
N LYS A 67 8.26 7.34 3.55
CA LYS A 67 8.95 8.14 4.57
C LYS A 67 8.71 9.64 4.36
N SER A 68 8.79 10.08 3.10
CA SER A 68 8.54 11.47 2.71
C SER A 68 7.13 11.95 3.08
N PHE A 69 6.11 11.11 2.87
CA PHE A 69 4.73 11.47 3.21
C PHE A 69 4.51 11.46 4.72
N GLN A 70 5.02 10.44 5.41
CA GLN A 70 4.91 10.32 6.86
C GLN A 70 5.56 11.52 7.56
N GLN A 71 6.78 11.91 7.14
CA GLN A 71 7.47 13.09 7.67
C GLN A 71 6.67 14.38 7.42
N LYS A 72 6.21 14.60 6.19
CA LYS A 72 5.37 15.76 5.86
C LYS A 72 4.07 15.80 6.69
N SER A 73 3.42 14.66 6.84
CA SER A 73 2.19 14.53 7.62
C SER A 73 2.44 14.86 9.09
N TYR A 74 3.57 14.40 9.63
CA TYR A 74 3.99 14.69 10.98
C TYR A 74 4.26 16.18 11.19
N GLU A 75 5.04 16.80 10.31
CA GLU A 75 5.37 18.23 10.37
C GLU A 75 4.12 19.11 10.31
N LEU A 76 3.09 18.69 9.57
CA LEU A 76 1.85 19.46 9.42
C LEU A 76 0.83 19.23 10.53
N SER A 77 0.79 18.03 11.14
CA SER A 77 -0.33 17.63 12.01
C SER A 77 0.05 16.91 13.29
N GLY A 78 1.34 16.60 13.48
CA GLY A 78 1.83 15.72 14.55
C GLY A 78 1.36 14.27 14.39
N ARG A 79 0.85 13.89 13.21
CA ARG A 79 0.30 12.56 12.95
C ARG A 79 0.94 11.90 11.73
N MET A 80 1.11 10.58 11.79
CA MET A 80 1.72 9.77 10.74
C MET A 80 0.85 8.58 10.37
N ALA A 81 0.81 8.24 9.09
CA ALA A 81 0.20 7.01 8.62
C ALA A 81 1.19 5.85 8.79
N LEU A 82 1.02 5.09 9.88
CA LEU A 82 1.84 3.90 10.16
C LEU A 82 1.21 2.66 9.53
N CYS A 83 2.05 1.82 8.91
CA CYS A 83 1.63 0.49 8.49
C CYS A 83 1.22 -0.33 9.73
N ARG A 84 0.11 -1.08 9.65
CA ARG A 84 -0.40 -1.90 10.77
C ARG A 84 0.07 -3.33 10.76
N PHE A 85 0.54 -3.79 9.62
CA PHE A 85 1.07 -5.14 9.43
C PHE A 85 2.58 -5.06 9.47
N LEU A 86 3.09 -4.54 10.60
CA LEU A 86 4.52 -4.38 10.85
C LEU A 86 5.21 -5.74 10.97
N GLU A 87 5.33 -6.44 9.84
CA GLU A 87 6.36 -7.45 9.65
C GLU A 87 7.63 -6.67 9.27
N ILE A 88 8.44 -6.40 10.29
CA ILE A 88 9.74 -5.77 10.17
C ILE A 88 10.74 -6.92 10.26
N ASP A 89 11.53 -7.10 9.20
CA ASP A 89 12.65 -8.05 9.13
C ASP A 89 13.91 -7.41 9.75
#